data_AF-A0A3D1CNN6-F1
#
_entry.id   AF-A0A3D1CNN6-F1
#
_cell.length_a   1.000
_cell.length_b   1.000
_cell.length_c   1.000
_cell.angle_alpha   90.00
_cell.angle_beta   90.00
_cell.angle_gamma   90.00
#
_symmetry.space_group_name_H-M   'P 1'
#
loop_
_entity.id
_entity.type
_entity.pdbx_description
1 polymer ?
#
loop_
_entity_poly.entity_id
_entity_poly.type
_entity_poly.pdbx_seq_one_letter_code
_entity_poly.pdbx_strand_id
1 'polypeptide(L)'
;LVFDLEHAHAQRVQLVQAGERDFEVRIELADEAVAGLVFEEVIQSVKRVFRDNGLSDVTVRASQAPPELTASGKFHEVLPLRDSNSRS
;
A
#
# COMPACT_ATOMS: atom_id res chain seq x y z
N LEU A 1 -8.70 7.78 -5.12
CA LEU A 1 -8.99 7.08 -3.84
C LEU A 1 -7.69 6.93 -3.06
N VAL A 2 -7.76 6.89 -1.73
CA VAL A 2 -6.60 6.65 -0.86
C VAL A 2 -6.95 5.49 0.08
N PHE A 3 -6.03 4.54 0.20
CA PHE A 3 -6.15 3.40 1.11
C PHE A 3 -4.94 3.36 2.03
N ASP A 4 -5.15 3.14 3.33
CA ASP A 4 -4.07 2.87 4.27
C ASP A 4 -3.78 1.36 4.32
N LEU A 5 -2.51 1.01 4.35
CA LEU A 5 -2.02 -0.37 4.43
C LEU A 5 -1.16 -0.53 5.70
N GLU A 6 -1.23 -1.71 6.31
CA GLU A 6 -0.38 -2.07 7.44
C GLU A 6 0.92 -2.71 6.98
N HIS A 7 2.05 -2.30 7.58
CA HIS A 7 3.35 -2.91 7.33
C HIS A 7 4.23 -2.84 8.57
N ALA A 8 4.94 -3.92 8.90
CA ALA A 8 5.72 -4.01 10.14
C ALA A 8 6.86 -2.98 10.26
N HIS A 9 7.36 -2.51 9.11
CA HIS A 9 8.49 -1.56 9.02
C HIS A 9 8.07 -0.15 8.58
N ALA A 10 6.77 0.15 8.58
CA ALA A 10 6.27 1.48 8.23
C ALA A 10 5.30 1.97 9.30
N GLN A 11 5.42 3.24 9.69
CA GLN A 11 4.43 3.90 10.53
C GLN A 11 3.13 4.10 9.76
N ARG A 12 3.25 4.37 8.45
CA ARG A 12 2.10 4.54 7.56
C ARG A 12 2.47 4.12 6.14
N VAL A 13 1.56 3.41 5.49
CA VAL A 13 1.64 3.11 4.06
C VAL A 13 0.32 3.54 3.44
N GLN A 14 0.40 4.29 2.35
CA GLN A 14 -0.77 4.70 1.58
C GLN A 14 -0.66 4.27 0.14
N LEU A 15 -1.77 3.75 -0.38
CA LEU A 15 -1.99 3.50 -1.79
C LEU A 15 -2.94 4.57 -2.34
N VAL A 16 -2.43 5.41 -3.24
CA VAL A 16 -3.17 6.49 -3.86
C VAL A 16 -3.43 6.15 -5.32
N GLN A 17 -4.70 6.14 -5.72
CA GLN A 17 -5.06 6.03 -7.14
C GLN A 17 -4.93 7.42 -7.79
N ALA A 18 -3.92 7.59 -8.64
CA ALA A 18 -3.60 8.82 -9.36
C ALA A 18 -4.20 8.87 -10.77
N GLY A 19 -4.60 7.72 -11.31
CA GLY A 19 -5.29 7.58 -12.59
C GLY A 19 -6.14 6.30 -12.61
N GLU A 20 -6.82 6.00 -13.71
CA GLU A 20 -7.72 4.83 -13.79
C GLU A 20 -7.00 3.53 -13.40
N ARG A 21 -5.76 3.34 -13.87
CA ARG A 21 -4.91 2.17 -13.58
C ARG A 21 -3.55 2.52 -12.99
N ASP A 22 -3.38 3.76 -12.57
CA ASP A 22 -2.12 4.28 -12.05
C ASP A 22 -2.23 4.51 -10.54
N PHE A 23 -1.36 3.84 -9.80
CA PHE A 23 -1.32 3.86 -8.35
C PHE A 23 0.06 4.25 -7.84
N GLU A 24 0.06 5.02 -6.76
CA GLU A 24 1.26 5.45 -6.04
C GLU A 24 1.26 4.85 -4.65
N VAL A 25 2.39 4.27 -4.26
CA VAL A 25 2.66 3.91 -2.88
C VAL A 25 3.39 5.08 -2.23
N ARG A 26 2.94 5.51 -1.06
CA ARG A 26 3.58 6.52 -0.20
C ARG A 26 3.82 5.89 1.15
N ILE A 27 5.02 6.03 1.69
CA ILE A 27 5.41 5.36 2.94
C ILE A 27 6.04 6.38 3.89
N GLU A 28 5.59 6.34 5.13
CA GLU A 28 6.29 6.88 6.30
C GLU A 28 6.91 5.69 7.03
N LEU A 29 8.24 5.64 7.08
CA LEU A 29 8.99 4.50 7.62
C LEU A 29 8.97 4.49 9.14
N ALA A 30 8.98 3.29 9.72
CA ALA A 30 9.39 3.13 11.11
C ALA A 30 10.91 3.32 11.20
N ASP A 31 11.40 3.80 12.35
CA ASP A 31 12.83 4.06 12.54
C ASP A 31 13.69 2.83 12.16
N GLU A 32 14.85 3.10 11.55
CA GLU A 32 15.84 2.11 11.08
C GLU A 32 15.46 1.26 9.85
N ALA A 33 14.27 1.45 9.26
CA ALA A 33 13.87 0.70 8.06
C ALA A 33 14.54 1.21 6.77
N VAL A 34 14.93 0.27 5.89
CA VAL A 34 15.48 0.59 4.56
C VAL A 34 14.35 0.88 3.59
N ALA A 35 14.15 2.15 3.26
CA ALA A 35 13.07 2.65 2.40
C ALA A 35 12.82 1.78 1.15
N GLY A 36 13.87 1.48 0.40
CA GLY A 36 13.77 0.73 -0.86
C GLY A 36 13.16 -0.66 -0.69
N LEU A 37 13.52 -1.38 0.38
CA LEU A 37 13.00 -2.71 0.66
C LEU A 37 11.51 -2.66 1.01
N VAL A 38 11.11 -1.70 1.86
CA VAL A 38 9.71 -1.54 2.25
C VAL A 38 8.83 -1.16 1.05
N PHE A 39 9.31 -0.27 0.17
CA PHE A 39 8.61 0.06 -1.07
C PHE A 39 8.44 -1.17 -1.97
N GLU A 40 9.50 -1.96 -2.15
CA GLU A 40 9.44 -3.15 -3.00
C GLU A 40 8.43 -4.18 -2.46
N GLU A 41 8.49 -4.49 -1.17
CA GLU A 41 7.59 -5.45 -0.52
C GLU A 41 6.12 -5.04 -0.63
N VAL A 42 5.82 -3.77 -0.36
CA VAL A 42 4.47 -3.23 -0.46
C VAL A 42 3.99 -3.25 -1.92
N ILE A 43 4.80 -2.79 -2.88
CA ILE A 43 4.41 -2.75 -4.29
C ILE A 43 4.13 -4.17 -4.82
N GLN A 44 4.97 -5.15 -4.48
CA GLN A 44 4.75 -6.54 -4.89
C GLN A 44 3.48 -7.12 -4.28
N SER A 45 3.20 -6.80 -3.02
CA SER A 45 1.99 -7.25 -2.32
C SER A 45 0.73 -6.63 -2.94
N VAL A 46 0.73 -5.32 -3.19
CA VAL A 46 -0.38 -4.61 -3.86
C VAL A 46 -0.61 -5.18 -5.27
N LYS A 47 0.45 -5.37 -6.07
CA LYS A 47 0.33 -5.97 -7.41
C LYS A 47 -0.22 -7.39 -7.36
N ARG A 48 0.12 -8.18 -6.33
CA ARG A 48 -0.47 -9.50 -6.12
C ARG A 48 -1.96 -9.40 -5.83
N VAL A 49 -2.38 -8.55 -4.90
CA VAL A 49 -3.80 -8.35 -4.58
C VAL A 49 -4.58 -7.91 -5.83
N PHE A 50 -4.08 -6.94 -6.59
CA PHE A 50 -4.76 -6.52 -7.83
C PHE A 50 -4.90 -7.66 -8.84
N ARG A 51 -3.82 -8.41 -9.08
CA ARG A 51 -3.87 -9.58 -9.97
C ARG A 51 -4.86 -10.64 -9.49
N ASP A 52 -4.86 -10.96 -8.20
CA ASP A 52 -5.75 -11.96 -7.61
C ASP A 52 -7.24 -11.54 -7.71
N ASN A 53 -7.49 -10.23 -7.84
CA ASN A 53 -8.81 -9.64 -8.09
C ASN A 53 -9.09 -9.33 -9.58
N GLY A 54 -8.27 -9.83 -10.50
CA GLY A 54 -8.49 -9.68 -11.95
C GLY A 54 -8.02 -8.35 -12.56
N LEU A 55 -7.32 -7.51 -11.79
CA LEU A 55 -6.73 -6.25 -12.23
C LEU A 55 -5.24 -6.46 -12.51
N SER A 56 -4.91 -7.07 -13.66
CA SER A 56 -3.51 -7.38 -14.02
C SER A 56 -2.77 -6.25 -14.76
N ASP A 57 -3.49 -5.27 -15.30
CA ASP A 57 -2.96 -4.20 -16.15
C ASP A 57 -2.88 -2.87 -15.39
N VAL A 58 -2.22 -2.88 -14.23
CA VAL A 58 -2.10 -1.70 -13.35
C VAL A 58 -0.64 -1.31 -13.13
N THR A 59 -0.39 -0.01 -13.14
CA THR A 59 0.89 0.58 -12.77
C THR A 59 0.88 0.88 -11.28
N VAL A 60 1.86 0.35 -10.55
CA VAL A 60 2.10 0.70 -9.14
C VAL A 60 3.53 1.17 -8.99
N ARG A 61 3.71 2.42 -8.54
CA ARG A 61 5.03 3.06 -8.40
C ARG A 61 5.27 3.60 -7.01
N ALA A 62 6.54 3.62 -6.59
CA ALA A 62 6.96 4.34 -5.38
C ALA A 62 6.84 5.85 -5.62
N SER A 63 6.35 6.57 -4.62
CA SER A 63 6.29 8.03 -4.60
C SER A 63 7.07 8.57 -3.41
N GLN A 64 7.81 9.66 -3.64
CA GLN A 64 8.53 10.39 -2.61
C GLN A 64 7.62 11.38 -1.86
N ALA A 65 6.36 11.50 -2.27
CA ALA A 65 5.39 12.31 -1.55
C ALA A 65 5.08 11.67 -0.19
N PRO A 66 5.02 12.46 0.90
CA PRO A 66 4.63 11.92 2.20
C PRO A 66 3.17 11.43 2.15
N PRO A 67 2.81 10.45 3.00
CA PRO A 67 1.41 10.10 3.21
C PRO A 67 0.57 11.34 3.58
N GLU A 68 -0.65 11.41 3.05
CA GLU A 68 -1.60 12.47 3.37
C GLU A 68 -2.15 12.27 4.78
N LEU A 69 -2.11 13.33 5.58
CA LEU A 69 -2.89 13.47 6.81
C LEU A 69 -4.33 13.80 6.42
N THR A 70 -5.12 12.81 5.99
CA THR A 70 -6.51 13.08 5.61
C THR A 70 -7.28 13.57 6.85
N ALA A 71 -7.78 14.81 6.80
CA ALA A 71 -8.40 15.50 7.94
C ALA A 71 -9.85 15.08 8.22
N SER A 72 -10.33 13.91 7.76
CA SER A 72 -11.74 13.57 7.94
C SER A 72 -11.98 12.07 7.90
N GLY A 73 -12.52 11.53 9.00
CA GLY A 73 -12.92 10.13 9.16
C GLY A 73 -14.03 9.68 8.23
N LYS A 74 -13.73 9.59 6.93
CA LYS A 74 -14.61 8.99 5.92
C LYS A 74 -14.04 7.62 5.59
N PHE A 75 -14.71 6.57 6.08
CA PHE A 75 -14.55 5.14 5.76
C PHE A 75 -13.28 4.73 4.99
N HIS A 76 -12.34 4.13 5.72
CA HIS A 76 -11.11 3.57 5.17
C HIS A 76 -11.28 2.04 5.14
N GLU A 77 -11.38 1.47 3.94
CA GLU A 77 -11.29 0.01 3.80
C GLU A 77 -9.80 -0.35 3.95
N VAL A 78 -9.45 -0.92 5.09
CA VAL A 78 -8.09 -1.41 5.37
C VAL A 78 -7.96 -2.80 4.74
N LEU A 79 -7.09 -2.93 3.74
CA LEU A 79 -6.76 -4.21 3.14
C LEU A 79 -5.56 -4.81 3.89
N PRO A 80 -5.73 -5.94 4.61
CA PRO A 80 -4.61 -6.59 5.27
C PRO A 80 -3.65 -7.17 4.21
N LEU A 81 -2.37 -6.82 4.31
CA LEU A 81 -1.36 -7.34 3.37
C LEU A 81 -0.99 -8.81 3.66
N ARG A 82 -1.27 -9.33 4.88
CA ARG A 82 -1.26 -10.74 5.37
C ARG A 82 -2.19 -10.79 6.60
N ASP A 83 -3.02 -11.79 6.93
CA ASP A 83 -2.84 -13.25 6.92
C ASP A 83 -4.05 -14.03 6.37
N SER A 84 -3.77 -15.05 5.57
CA SER A 84 -4.65 -16.22 5.43
C SER A 84 -3.83 -17.51 5.40
N ASN A 85 -3.08 -17.75 6.49
CA ASN A 85 -2.66 -19.10 6.81
C ASN A 85 -3.04 -19.46 8.25
N SER A 86 -4.23 -20.00 8.40
CA SER A 86 -4.62 -20.89 9.50
C SER A 86 -5.77 -21.76 9.00
N ARG A 87 -5.47 -22.63 8.04
CA ARG A 87 -6.21 -23.89 7.87
C ARG A 87 -5.35 -25.00 8.45
N SER A 88 -5.69 -25.41 9.67
CA SER A 88 -5.49 -26.77 10.18
C SER A 88 -6.69 -27.12 11.06
#